data_AF-A0A8W8MVL2-F1
#
_entry.id   AF-A0A8W8MVL2-F1
#
_cell.length_a   1.000
_cell.length_b   1.000
_cell.length_c   1.000
_cell.angle_alpha   90.00
_cell.angle_beta   90.00
_cell.angle_gamma   90.00
#
_symmetry.space_group_name_H-M   'P 1'
#
loop_
_entity.id
_entity.type
_entity.pdbx_description
1 polymer ?
#
loop_
_entity_poly.entity_id
_entity_poly.type
_entity_poly.pdbx_seq_one_letter_code
_entity_poly.pdbx_strand_id
1 'polypeptide(L)'
;DSFHESVDGAIGDSLRAEIEQKLDKLQEPPPVKTVKPLPAPIEQSRKKRGGRRARKMKERLGLTEVRKAANRMNFGEIEEDAYQDDLGFSLGALGKSRSGKIRGPVVDSKTKARISKTLQAKVQKQNNVWGGSTTVKRQIAGTASSVAFTPLQGLEIVNPQAAERKVQAANAKYFSSTSGFHKIKKGDT
;
A
#
# COMPACT_ATOMS: atom_id res chain seq x y z
N ASP A 1 1.55 37.21 -19.04
CA ASP A 1 3.01 37.01 -19.23
C ASP A 1 3.35 36.46 -20.61
N SER A 2 2.93 35.24 -20.98
CA SER A 2 3.27 34.64 -22.29
C SER A 2 2.83 35.44 -23.54
N PHE A 3 1.80 36.27 -23.44
CA PHE A 3 1.33 37.16 -24.52
C PHE A 3 1.67 38.64 -24.27
N HIS A 4 2.44 38.94 -23.22
CA HIS A 4 2.91 40.29 -22.86
C HIS A 4 1.79 41.36 -22.70
N GLU A 5 0.55 40.95 -22.47
CA GLU A 5 -0.62 41.84 -22.39
C GLU A 5 -0.62 42.78 -21.17
N SER A 6 0.16 42.45 -20.15
CA SER A 6 0.28 43.23 -18.90
C SER A 6 1.73 43.58 -18.65
N VAL A 7 2.22 44.58 -19.39
CA VAL A 7 3.60 45.08 -19.27
C VAL A 7 3.82 45.79 -17.93
N ASP A 8 2.76 46.42 -17.40
CA ASP A 8 2.78 47.22 -16.17
C ASP A 8 2.88 46.39 -14.88
N GLY A 9 2.88 45.06 -14.96
CA GLY A 9 3.06 44.17 -13.80
C GLY A 9 1.86 44.10 -12.83
N ALA A 10 0.80 44.87 -13.04
CA ALA A 10 -0.35 44.97 -12.14
C ALA A 10 -1.01 43.62 -11.79
N ILE A 11 -1.06 42.68 -12.75
CA ILE A 11 -1.59 41.32 -12.52
C ILE A 11 -0.65 40.50 -11.63
N GLY A 12 0.66 40.70 -11.74
CA GLY A 12 1.65 40.07 -10.88
C GLY A 12 1.52 40.54 -9.43
N ASP A 13 1.31 41.84 -9.23
CA ASP A 13 1.10 42.43 -7.91
C ASP A 13 -0.18 41.93 -7.24
N SER A 14 -1.28 41.78 -7.98
CA SER A 14 -2.51 41.20 -7.44
C SER A 14 -2.34 39.74 -7.04
N LEU A 15 -1.67 38.93 -7.89
CA LEU A 15 -1.37 37.52 -7.59
C LEU A 15 -0.44 37.38 -6.38
N ARG A 16 0.54 38.28 -6.27
CA ARG A 16 1.43 38.35 -5.11
C ARG A 16 0.64 38.65 -3.83
N ALA A 17 -0.22 39.66 -3.85
CA ALA A 17 -1.07 40.00 -2.71
C ALA A 17 -1.99 38.83 -2.30
N GLU A 18 -2.55 38.09 -3.27
CA GLU A 18 -3.32 36.88 -2.98
C GLU A 18 -2.49 35.76 -2.35
N ILE A 19 -1.26 35.55 -2.83
CA ILE A 19 -0.34 34.55 -2.28
C ILE A 19 0.04 34.92 -0.85
N GLU A 20 0.39 36.19 -0.61
CA GLU A 20 0.71 36.71 0.73
C GLU A 20 -0.47 36.49 1.70
N GLN A 21 -1.70 36.83 1.30
CA GLN A 21 -2.90 36.59 2.11
C GLN A 21 -3.13 35.09 2.40
N LYS A 22 -2.89 34.21 1.42
CA LYS A 22 -3.02 32.75 1.62
C LYS A 22 -1.94 32.22 2.56
N LEU A 23 -0.72 32.74 2.48
CA LEU A 23 0.38 32.36 3.36
C LEU A 23 0.11 32.80 4.80
N ASP A 24 -0.36 34.02 5.01
CA ASP A 24 -0.74 34.52 6.33
C ASP A 24 -1.81 33.62 6.95
N LYS A 25 -2.87 33.31 6.18
CA LYS A 25 -3.94 32.41 6.60
C LYS A 25 -3.49 30.96 6.88
N LEU A 26 -2.45 30.49 6.20
CA LEU A 26 -1.88 29.15 6.45
C LEU A 26 -0.99 29.12 7.70
N GLN A 27 -0.36 30.25 8.03
CA GLN A 27 0.46 30.41 9.24
C GLN A 27 -0.39 30.70 10.48
N GLU A 28 -1.57 31.32 10.30
CA GLU A 28 -2.53 31.52 11.38
C GLU A 28 -2.84 30.20 12.10
N PRO A 29 -2.57 30.10 13.42
CA PRO A 29 -2.90 28.91 14.16
C PRO A 29 -4.43 28.73 14.16
N PRO A 30 -4.92 27.48 14.14
CA PRO A 30 -6.35 27.24 14.21
C PRO A 30 -6.91 27.83 15.52
N PRO A 31 -8.13 28.40 15.50
CA PRO A 31 -8.73 28.96 16.70
C PRO A 31 -8.84 27.87 17.77
N VAL A 32 -8.49 28.23 19.01
CA VAL A 32 -8.49 27.30 20.15
C VAL A 32 -9.87 26.68 20.31
N LYS A 33 -9.95 25.35 20.24
CA LYS A 33 -11.21 24.63 20.40
C LYS A 33 -11.60 24.66 21.87
N THR A 34 -12.82 25.10 22.17
CA THR A 34 -13.39 24.95 23.51
C THR A 34 -13.53 23.46 23.83
N VAL A 35 -13.16 23.08 25.06
CA VAL A 35 -13.35 21.72 25.54
C VAL A 35 -14.84 21.46 25.63
N LYS A 36 -15.37 20.64 24.72
CA LYS A 36 -16.76 20.20 24.80
C LYS A 36 -16.87 19.29 26.01
N PRO A 37 -17.69 19.63 27.02
CA PRO A 37 -17.85 18.77 28.18
C PRO A 37 -18.40 17.41 27.72
N LEU A 38 -18.02 16.37 28.45
CA LEU A 38 -18.60 15.06 28.24
C LEU A 38 -20.13 15.15 28.44
N PRO A 39 -20.91 14.34 27.71
CA PRO A 39 -22.33 14.24 27.99
C PRO A 39 -22.53 13.82 29.44
N ALA A 40 -23.54 14.40 30.09
CA ALA A 40 -23.89 14.06 31.47
C ALA A 40 -24.05 12.53 31.61
N PRO A 41 -23.54 11.90 32.70
CA PRO A 41 -23.69 10.48 32.98
C PRO A 41 -25.16 10.09 33.32
N ILE A 42 -26.08 10.28 32.38
CA ILE A 42 -27.49 9.95 32.53
C ILE A 42 -27.74 8.62 31.84
N GLU A 43 -28.35 7.67 32.56
CA GLU A 43 -28.74 6.39 31.99
C GLU A 43 -30.01 6.56 31.13
N GLN A 44 -29.83 6.55 29.81
CA GLN A 44 -30.95 6.55 28.87
C GLN A 44 -31.40 5.13 28.56
N SER A 45 -32.71 4.94 28.37
CA SER A 45 -33.25 3.64 27.97
C SER A 45 -32.67 3.17 26.63
N ARG A 46 -32.15 1.94 26.60
CA ARG A 46 -31.44 1.41 25.43
C ARG A 46 -32.40 1.07 24.29
N LYS A 47 -32.18 1.67 23.12
CA LYS A 47 -32.89 1.29 21.88
C LYS A 47 -32.50 -0.13 21.44
N LYS A 48 -33.46 -1.06 21.46
CA LYS A 48 -33.27 -2.45 20.99
C LYS A 48 -33.33 -2.48 19.46
N ARG A 49 -32.21 -2.80 18.81
CA ARG A 49 -32.14 -3.00 17.35
C ARG A 49 -31.95 -4.48 17.00
N GLY A 50 -32.80 -4.96 16.09
CA GLY A 50 -32.69 -6.25 15.42
C GLY A 50 -32.02 -6.14 14.05
N GLY A 51 -31.97 -7.26 13.33
CA GLY A 51 -31.47 -7.32 11.94
C GLY A 51 -30.01 -7.79 11.79
N ARG A 52 -29.67 -8.22 10.57
CA ARG A 52 -28.38 -8.87 10.24
C ARG A 52 -27.17 -7.98 10.55
N ARG A 53 -27.22 -6.69 10.20
CA ARG A 53 -26.11 -5.74 10.45
C ARG A 53 -25.90 -5.49 11.95
N ALA A 54 -26.99 -5.27 12.69
CA ALA A 54 -26.94 -5.07 14.13
C ALA A 54 -26.42 -6.32 14.86
N ARG A 55 -26.87 -7.51 14.45
CA ARG A 55 -26.36 -8.79 14.98
C ARG A 55 -24.87 -8.95 14.70
N LYS A 56 -24.41 -8.71 13.47
CA LYS A 56 -22.98 -8.77 13.11
C LYS A 56 -22.11 -7.78 13.90
N MET A 57 -22.62 -6.57 14.17
CA MET A 57 -21.91 -5.58 15.00
C MET A 57 -21.83 -6.02 16.47
N LYS A 58 -22.92 -6.59 17.02
CA LYS A 58 -22.97 -7.15 18.37
C LYS A 58 -22.06 -8.37 18.52
N GLU A 59 -22.03 -9.26 17.53
CA GLU A 59 -21.11 -10.41 17.49
C GLU A 59 -19.65 -9.95 17.48
N ARG A 60 -19.32 -8.89 16.72
CA ARG A 60 -17.95 -8.35 16.62
C ARG A 60 -17.45 -7.73 17.93
N LEU A 61 -18.32 -7.03 18.67
CA LEU A 61 -17.96 -6.34 19.91
C LEU A 61 -18.22 -7.17 21.18
N GLY A 62 -19.04 -8.21 21.06
CA GLY A 62 -19.38 -9.09 22.18
C GLY A 62 -18.28 -10.08 22.50
N LEU A 63 -18.34 -10.66 23.70
CA LEU A 63 -17.49 -11.77 24.08
C LEU A 63 -17.78 -13.00 23.21
N THR A 64 -16.73 -13.58 22.64
CA THR A 64 -16.80 -14.84 21.89
C THR A 64 -17.21 -15.99 22.80
N GLU A 65 -17.74 -17.07 22.21
CA GLU A 65 -18.03 -18.29 22.96
C GLU A 65 -16.78 -18.89 23.59
N VAL A 66 -15.65 -18.83 22.88
CA VAL A 66 -14.33 -19.21 23.40
C VAL A 66 -13.98 -18.42 24.66
N ARG A 67 -14.16 -17.09 24.64
CA ARG A 67 -13.88 -16.25 25.81
C ARG A 67 -14.88 -16.45 26.94
N LYS A 68 -16.14 -16.76 26.63
CA LYS A 68 -17.13 -17.16 27.65
C LYS A 68 -16.76 -18.48 28.31
N ALA A 69 -16.25 -19.45 27.56
CA ALA A 69 -15.76 -20.71 28.11
C ALA A 69 -14.50 -20.51 28.95
N ALA A 70 -13.58 -19.64 28.51
CA ALA A 70 -12.40 -19.28 29.28
C ALA A 70 -12.75 -18.56 30.60
N ASN A 71 -13.77 -17.71 30.60
CA ASN A 71 -14.25 -17.03 31.81
C ASN A 71 -15.07 -17.94 32.76
N ARG A 72 -15.29 -19.22 32.43
CA ARG A 72 -15.92 -20.18 33.33
C ARG A 72 -14.84 -20.86 34.15
N MET A 73 -14.94 -20.73 35.46
CA MET A 73 -14.01 -21.34 36.41
C MET A 73 -14.67 -22.56 37.04
N ASN A 74 -13.92 -23.65 37.19
CA ASN A 74 -14.41 -24.85 37.86
C ASN A 74 -14.09 -24.75 39.35
N PHE A 75 -15.11 -24.77 40.19
CA PHE A 75 -14.90 -24.71 41.64
C PHE A 75 -14.21 -25.98 42.16
N GLY A 76 -13.18 -25.82 42.99
CA GLY A 76 -12.45 -26.93 43.61
C GLY A 76 -11.36 -27.58 42.73
N GLU A 77 -11.16 -27.11 41.50
CA GLU A 77 -10.05 -27.52 40.65
C GLU A 77 -9.00 -26.41 40.56
N ILE A 78 -7.72 -26.75 40.75
CA ILE A 78 -6.63 -25.83 40.45
C ILE A 78 -6.63 -25.59 38.95
N GLU A 79 -6.56 -24.33 38.56
CA GLU A 79 -6.51 -23.92 37.18
C GLU A 79 -5.09 -24.09 36.62
N GLU A 80 -4.99 -24.46 35.35
CA GLU A 80 -3.72 -24.55 34.67
C GLU A 80 -3.34 -23.16 34.16
N ASP A 81 -2.24 -22.60 34.67
CA ASP A 81 -1.70 -21.34 34.17
C ASP A 81 -1.20 -21.55 32.75
N ALA A 82 -1.70 -20.75 31.80
CA ALA A 82 -1.33 -20.95 30.39
C ALA A 82 0.08 -20.42 30.08
N TYR A 83 0.62 -19.55 30.93
CA TYR A 83 1.95 -18.98 30.81
C TYR A 83 2.65 -19.06 32.17
N GLN A 84 3.84 -19.64 32.17
CA GLN A 84 4.65 -19.85 33.37
C GLN A 84 5.20 -18.52 33.95
N ASP A 85 5.32 -17.49 33.11
CA ASP A 85 5.92 -16.19 33.46
C ASP A 85 4.89 -15.10 33.83
N ASP A 86 3.58 -15.32 33.59
CA ASP A 86 2.52 -14.32 33.83
C ASP A 86 1.46 -14.87 34.80
N LEU A 87 1.57 -14.45 36.06
CA LEU A 87 0.64 -14.86 37.12
C LEU A 87 -0.73 -14.20 36.87
N GLY A 88 -1.72 -14.98 36.46
CA GLY A 88 -3.12 -14.53 36.35
C GLY A 88 -3.80 -14.76 35.00
N PHE A 89 -3.10 -15.30 34.00
CA PHE A 89 -3.76 -15.76 32.78
C PHE A 89 -4.09 -17.26 32.86
N SER A 90 -5.37 -17.54 33.11
CA SER A 90 -5.93 -18.89 33.08
C SER A 90 -6.89 -19.04 31.90
N LEU A 91 -6.88 -20.23 31.29
CA LEU A 91 -7.84 -20.63 30.27
C LEU A 91 -9.17 -21.14 30.88
N GLY A 92 -9.29 -21.22 32.21
CA GLY A 92 -10.50 -21.66 32.89
C GLY A 92 -10.93 -23.06 32.43
N ALA A 93 -12.22 -23.21 32.13
CA ALA A 93 -12.78 -24.44 31.59
C ALA A 93 -12.34 -24.76 30.14
N LEU A 94 -11.66 -23.84 29.44
CA LEU A 94 -11.15 -24.07 28.10
C LEU A 94 -9.86 -24.89 28.16
N GLY A 95 -9.90 -26.13 27.65
CA GLY A 95 -8.74 -27.03 27.64
C GLY A 95 -8.80 -28.17 28.66
N LYS A 96 -9.67 -28.08 29.68
CA LYS A 96 -9.87 -29.10 30.72
C LYS A 96 -10.57 -30.40 30.27
N SER A 97 -10.60 -30.70 28.97
CA SER A 97 -11.17 -31.96 28.46
C SER A 97 -10.19 -33.13 28.70
N ARG A 98 -10.46 -33.95 29.71
CA ARG A 98 -9.67 -35.17 30.02
C ARG A 98 -9.62 -36.20 28.88
N SER A 99 -10.59 -36.17 27.97
CA SER A 99 -10.53 -36.94 26.74
C SER A 99 -9.88 -36.03 25.69
N GLY A 100 -8.74 -36.42 25.12
CA GLY A 100 -8.01 -35.68 24.06
C GLY A 100 -8.79 -35.37 22.78
N LYS A 101 -10.12 -35.52 22.79
CA LYS A 101 -11.08 -35.06 21.79
C LYS A 101 -11.38 -33.58 22.04
N ILE A 102 -10.68 -32.70 21.34
CA ILE A 102 -10.90 -31.26 21.37
C ILE A 102 -12.16 -30.93 20.55
N ARG A 103 -13.34 -31.13 21.13
CA ARG A 103 -14.58 -30.49 20.65
C ARG A 103 -14.83 -29.23 21.47
N GLY A 104 -13.94 -28.24 21.27
CA GLY A 104 -14.03 -26.94 21.91
C GLY A 104 -15.00 -25.99 21.18
N PRO A 105 -15.33 -24.84 21.82
CA PRO A 105 -16.06 -23.77 21.14
C PRO A 105 -15.30 -23.33 19.87
N VAL A 106 -16.01 -23.22 18.75
CA VAL A 106 -15.40 -22.85 17.46
C VAL A 106 -14.93 -21.39 17.53
N VAL A 107 -13.69 -21.15 17.08
CA VAL A 107 -13.14 -19.80 16.96
C VAL A 107 -13.90 -19.06 15.86
N ASP A 108 -14.64 -18.01 16.22
CA ASP A 108 -15.38 -17.20 15.25
C ASP A 108 -14.39 -16.42 14.35
N SER A 109 -14.45 -16.67 13.04
CA SER A 109 -13.63 -15.94 12.05
C SER A 109 -13.89 -14.44 12.02
N LYS A 110 -15.05 -13.98 12.54
CA LYS A 110 -15.45 -12.57 12.54
C LYS A 110 -14.75 -11.73 13.60
N THR A 111 -14.15 -12.36 14.62
CA THR A 111 -13.40 -11.66 15.68
C THR A 111 -11.93 -11.44 15.34
N LYS A 112 -11.47 -11.96 14.19
CA LYS A 112 -10.16 -11.64 13.63
C LYS A 112 -10.02 -10.12 13.47
N ALA A 113 -8.86 -9.58 13.84
CA ALA A 113 -8.55 -8.18 13.68
C ALA A 113 -8.73 -7.77 12.20
N ARG A 114 -9.44 -6.67 11.97
CA ARG A 114 -9.66 -6.12 10.62
C ARG A 114 -8.97 -4.77 10.53
N ILE A 115 -8.30 -4.54 9.41
CA ILE A 115 -7.67 -3.26 9.08
C ILE A 115 -8.73 -2.18 8.83
N SER A 116 -8.47 -0.94 9.26
CA SER A 116 -9.36 0.22 9.03
C SER A 116 -9.43 0.56 7.53
N LYS A 117 -10.46 1.29 7.09
CA LYS A 117 -10.58 1.70 5.68
C LYS A 117 -9.39 2.55 5.21
N THR A 118 -8.88 3.41 6.07
CA THR A 118 -7.72 4.26 5.78
C THR A 118 -6.44 3.42 5.67
N LEU A 119 -6.28 2.43 6.56
CA LEU A 119 -5.15 1.50 6.49
C LEU A 119 -5.24 0.60 5.25
N GLN A 120 -6.42 0.11 4.89
CA GLN A 120 -6.65 -0.63 3.65
C GLN A 120 -6.20 0.18 2.43
N ALA A 121 -6.63 1.45 2.33
CA ALA A 121 -6.25 2.32 1.22
C ALA A 121 -4.74 2.59 1.19
N LYS A 122 -4.10 2.78 2.36
CA LYS A 122 -2.63 2.97 2.43
C LYS A 122 -1.88 1.71 2.00
N VAL A 123 -2.27 0.53 2.50
CA VAL A 123 -1.66 -0.75 2.13
C VAL A 123 -1.86 -1.03 0.64
N GLN A 124 -3.04 -0.77 0.08
CA GLN A 124 -3.29 -0.91 -1.36
C GLN A 124 -2.40 0.02 -2.19
N LYS A 125 -2.26 1.30 -1.80
CA LYS A 125 -1.35 2.23 -2.47
C LYS A 125 0.11 1.75 -2.39
N GLN A 126 0.55 1.29 -1.23
CA GLN A 126 1.91 0.76 -1.05
C GLN A 126 2.13 -0.49 -1.90
N ASN A 127 1.16 -1.41 -1.94
CA ASN A 127 1.22 -2.58 -2.80
C ASN A 127 1.20 -2.21 -4.28
N ASN A 128 0.49 -1.17 -4.70
CA ASN A 128 0.55 -0.70 -6.09
C ASN A 128 1.89 -0.03 -6.44
N VAL A 129 2.59 0.54 -5.46
CA VAL A 129 3.90 1.18 -5.65
C VAL A 129 5.05 0.17 -5.57
N TRP A 130 4.92 -0.87 -4.74
CA TRP A 130 6.00 -1.80 -4.39
C TRP A 130 5.75 -3.27 -4.81
N GLY A 131 4.50 -3.64 -5.12
CA GLY A 131 4.07 -5.01 -5.42
C GLY A 131 3.50 -5.11 -6.82
N GLY A 132 4.38 -5.23 -7.82
CA GLY A 132 3.98 -5.50 -9.20
C GLY A 132 4.86 -4.82 -10.24
N SER A 133 6.15 -5.14 -10.26
CA SER A 133 7.00 -4.87 -11.42
C SER A 133 6.68 -5.89 -12.53
N THR A 134 5.48 -5.83 -13.09
CA THR A 134 5.16 -6.42 -14.39
C THR A 134 5.05 -5.30 -15.41
N THR A 135 6.21 -4.99 -16.00
CA THR A 135 6.45 -4.71 -17.43
C THR A 135 5.64 -3.66 -18.21
N VAL A 136 4.58 -3.00 -17.73
CA VAL A 136 3.71 -2.21 -18.64
C VAL A 136 3.31 -0.80 -18.19
N LYS A 137 3.58 -0.36 -16.94
CA LYS A 137 3.15 0.99 -16.50
C LYS A 137 4.20 1.84 -15.80
N ARG A 138 5.43 1.84 -16.31
CA ARG A 138 6.40 2.88 -15.98
C ARG A 138 6.88 3.54 -17.28
N GLN A 139 6.06 4.45 -17.81
CA GLN A 139 6.56 5.55 -18.63
C GLN A 139 7.33 6.52 -17.73
N ILE A 140 8.41 6.05 -17.11
CA ILE A 140 9.38 6.87 -16.39
C ILE A 140 10.73 6.31 -16.82
N ALA A 141 11.54 7.18 -17.42
CA ALA A 141 12.87 6.95 -17.96
C ALA A 141 12.93 6.31 -19.36
N GLY A 142 12.72 7.15 -20.38
CA GLY A 142 13.38 6.98 -21.70
C GLY A 142 14.90 7.13 -21.65
N THR A 143 15.51 6.95 -20.46
CA THR A 143 16.96 6.99 -20.19
C THR A 143 17.43 5.72 -19.46
N ALA A 144 16.55 4.77 -19.12
CA ALA A 144 16.95 3.52 -18.46
C ALA A 144 17.20 2.43 -19.52
N SER A 145 18.45 1.96 -19.62
CA SER A 145 18.85 0.83 -20.47
C SER A 145 18.08 -0.45 -20.14
N SER A 146 17.58 -1.16 -21.16
CA SER A 146 16.84 -2.42 -21.03
C SER A 146 17.75 -3.56 -20.59
N VAL A 147 17.56 -4.07 -19.38
CA VAL A 147 18.21 -5.30 -18.89
C VAL A 147 17.21 -6.45 -19.02
N ALA A 148 17.55 -7.48 -19.78
CA ALA A 148 16.67 -8.64 -20.00
C ALA A 148 17.18 -9.84 -19.21
N PHE A 149 16.27 -10.52 -18.50
CA PHE A 149 16.59 -11.70 -17.70
C PHE A 149 16.35 -12.96 -18.54
N THR A 150 17.41 -13.62 -19.01
CA THR A 150 17.28 -14.91 -19.70
C THR A 150 17.59 -16.05 -18.71
N PRO A 151 16.78 -17.12 -18.67
CA PRO A 151 16.81 -18.09 -17.57
C PRO A 151 18.02 -19.03 -17.57
N LEU A 152 18.97 -18.89 -18.50
CA LEU A 152 20.11 -19.82 -18.63
C LEU A 152 21.50 -19.17 -18.53
N GLN A 153 21.62 -17.83 -18.54
CA GLN A 153 22.96 -17.19 -18.55
C GLN A 153 23.10 -15.89 -17.74
N GLY A 154 22.09 -15.47 -16.97
CA GLY A 154 22.18 -14.31 -16.07
C GLY A 154 21.86 -12.96 -16.73
N LEU A 155 22.03 -11.88 -15.95
CA LEU A 155 21.69 -10.49 -16.34
C LEU A 155 22.62 -9.99 -17.45
N GLU A 156 22.16 -9.96 -18.69
CA GLU A 156 22.89 -9.38 -19.81
C GLU A 156 22.27 -8.03 -20.23
N ILE A 157 23.12 -7.01 -20.35
CA ILE A 157 22.73 -5.69 -20.87
C ILE A 157 22.74 -5.77 -22.40
N VAL A 158 21.61 -6.18 -22.98
CA VAL A 158 21.45 -6.17 -24.44
C VAL A 158 21.05 -4.76 -24.86
N ASN A 159 21.95 -4.05 -25.54
CA ASN A 159 21.66 -2.77 -26.17
C ASN A 159 20.94 -3.01 -27.52
N PRO A 160 19.62 -2.76 -27.64
CA PRO A 160 18.88 -3.03 -28.88
C PRO A 160 19.38 -2.19 -30.07
N GLN A 161 20.01 -1.04 -29.83
CA GLN A 161 20.61 -0.21 -30.88
C GLN A 161 21.95 -0.75 -31.40
N ALA A 162 22.58 -1.69 -30.69
CA ALA A 162 23.78 -2.35 -31.19
C ALA A 162 23.50 -3.22 -32.42
N ALA A 163 22.28 -3.75 -32.55
CA ALA A 163 21.84 -4.48 -33.74
C ALA A 163 21.69 -3.53 -34.95
N GLU A 164 21.15 -2.32 -34.74
CA GLU A 164 21.00 -1.31 -35.80
C GLU A 164 22.37 -0.87 -36.36
N ARG A 165 23.40 -0.72 -35.51
CA ARG A 165 24.75 -0.38 -35.96
C ARG A 165 25.38 -1.47 -36.84
N LYS A 166 25.13 -2.76 -36.55
CA LYS A 166 25.60 -3.87 -37.39
C LYS A 166 24.90 -3.89 -38.75
N VAL A 167 23.59 -3.62 -38.78
CA VAL A 167 22.79 -3.53 -40.02
C VAL A 167 23.22 -2.32 -40.86
N GLN A 168 23.44 -1.16 -40.23
CA GLN A 168 23.95 0.04 -40.91
C GLN A 168 25.36 -0.18 -41.48
N ALA A 169 26.26 -0.83 -40.73
CA ALA A 169 27.62 -1.14 -41.20
C ALA A 169 27.63 -2.15 -42.38
N ALA A 170 26.71 -3.12 -42.38
CA ALA A 170 26.55 -4.06 -43.50
C ALA A 170 26.00 -3.35 -44.76
N ASN A 171 25.00 -2.47 -44.60
CA ASN A 171 24.43 -1.70 -45.70
C ASN A 171 25.39 -0.63 -46.25
N ALA A 172 26.30 -0.10 -45.43
CA ALA A 172 27.33 0.84 -45.86
C ALA A 172 28.37 0.21 -46.81
N LYS A 173 28.54 -1.12 -46.84
CA LYS A 173 29.52 -1.75 -47.76
C LYS A 173 29.11 -1.70 -49.24
N TYR A 174 27.81 -1.71 -49.54
CA TYR A 174 27.34 -1.88 -50.92
C TYR A 174 26.78 -0.58 -51.53
N PHE A 175 26.27 0.35 -50.72
CA PHE A 175 25.71 1.63 -51.18
C PHE A 175 26.12 2.84 -50.32
N SER A 176 27.33 2.88 -49.73
CA SER A 176 27.72 4.13 -49.05
C SER A 176 28.04 5.24 -50.06
N SER A 177 27.56 6.44 -49.75
CA SER A 177 27.86 7.67 -50.50
C SER A 177 29.33 8.10 -50.41
N THR A 178 30.10 7.50 -49.50
CA THR A 178 31.52 7.82 -49.25
C THR A 178 32.48 6.82 -49.92
N SER A 179 32.02 5.61 -50.28
CA SER A 179 32.84 4.62 -50.98
C SER A 179 32.65 4.74 -52.50
N GLY A 180 33.56 5.41 -53.18
CA GLY A 180 33.55 5.51 -54.65
C GLY A 180 33.86 4.17 -55.33
N PHE A 181 33.31 3.97 -56.53
CA PHE A 181 33.59 2.79 -57.36
C PHE A 181 35.05 2.78 -57.83
N HIS A 182 35.79 1.71 -57.54
CA HIS A 182 37.12 1.50 -58.11
C HIS A 182 37.01 0.79 -59.46
N LYS A 183 37.48 1.45 -60.53
CA LYS A 183 37.62 0.86 -61.86
C LYS A 183 38.77 -0.14 -61.83
N ILE A 184 38.47 -1.43 -61.85
CA ILE A 184 39.46 -2.49 -62.05
C ILE A 184 39.99 -2.34 -63.49
N LYS A 185 41.29 -2.07 -63.64
CA LYS A 185 41.94 -2.15 -64.96
C LYS A 185 42.07 -3.64 -65.31
N LYS A 186 41.69 -3.99 -66.54
CA LYS A 186 41.77 -5.35 -67.06
C LYS A 186 43.26 -5.75 -67.09
N GLY A 187 43.71 -6.53 -66.11
CA GLY A 187 45.12 -6.87 -65.97
C GLY A 187 45.50 -7.71 -64.76
N ASP A 188 44.78 -7.64 -63.63
CA ASP A 188 45.14 -8.42 -62.44
C ASP A 188 43.95 -9.27 -61.97
N THR A 189 44.05 -10.56 -62.27
CA THR A 189 43.52 -11.64 -61.41
C THR A 189 44.56 -11.98 -60.36
#